data_AF-A0A6N8HXG8-F1
#
_entry.id   AF-A0A6N8HXG8-F1
#
_cell.length_a   1.000
_cell.length_b   1.000
_cell.length_c   1.000
_cell.angle_alpha   90.00
_cell.angle_beta   90.00
_cell.angle_gamma   90.00
#
_symmetry.space_group_name_H-M   'P 1'
#
loop_
_entity.id
_entity.type
_entity.pdbx_description
1 polymer ?
#
loop_
_entity_poly.entity_id
_entity_poly.type
_entity_poly.pdbx_seq_one_letter_code
_entity_poly.pdbx_strand_id
1 'polypeptide(L)'
;MKTQELTERKKELTALCHAVKAFAGNGEFQKCKTLIFGAAEKYPNAPEPHNLLGIVLEKQGDHPAAMKQFRAAWALDPTYLPARQNLDSFGTFFSHGSYAYDESDCPEEMHDQYRIHYDERGIGHVDRRDCK
;
A
#
# COMPACT_ATOMS: atom_id res chain seq x y z
N MET A 1 6.70 22.30 17.04
CA MET A 1 6.05 22.71 15.77
C MET A 1 6.02 21.60 14.72
N LYS A 2 7.14 20.95 14.35
CA LYS A 2 7.15 19.89 13.29
C LYS A 2 6.22 18.69 13.53
N THR A 3 6.00 18.28 14.78
CA THR A 3 5.18 17.09 15.10
C THR A 3 3.68 17.29 14.85
N GLN A 4 3.18 18.52 15.03
CA GLN A 4 1.78 18.84 14.78
C GLN A 4 1.50 18.86 13.27
N GLU A 5 2.41 19.42 12.48
CA GLU A 5 2.32 19.46 11.02
C GLU A 5 2.36 18.07 10.38
N LEU A 6 3.23 17.17 10.87
CA LEU A 6 3.22 15.76 10.44
C LEU A 6 1.91 15.05 10.80
N THR A 7 1.35 15.34 11.97
CA THR A 7 0.09 14.73 12.42
C THR A 7 -1.08 15.19 11.56
N GLU A 8 -1.15 16.48 11.23
CA GLU A 8 -2.19 17.02 10.36
C GLU A 8 -2.05 16.51 8.92
N ARG A 9 -0.83 16.47 8.37
CA ARG A 9 -0.57 15.84 7.07
C ARG A 9 -1.07 14.39 7.05
N LYS A 10 -0.73 13.59 8.08
CA LYS A 10 -1.16 12.18 8.14
C LYS A 10 -2.68 12.08 8.17
N LYS A 11 -3.38 12.90 8.96
CA LYS A 11 -4.86 12.92 9.00
C LYS A 11 -5.47 13.25 7.65
N GLU A 12 -4.95 14.27 6.95
CA GLU A 12 -5.46 14.65 5.63
C GLU A 12 -5.26 13.53 4.60
N LEU A 13 -4.11 12.86 4.61
CA LEU A 13 -3.83 11.72 3.72
C LEU A 13 -4.71 10.51 4.06
N THR A 14 -4.97 10.24 5.33
CA THR A 14 -5.95 9.21 5.72
C THR A 14 -7.36 9.55 5.23
N ALA A 15 -7.79 10.81 5.35
CA ALA A 15 -9.07 11.25 4.83
C ALA A 15 -9.16 11.11 3.31
N LEU A 16 -8.06 11.39 2.59
CA LEU A 16 -7.95 11.15 1.16
C LEU A 16 -8.12 9.67 0.82
N CYS A 17 -7.44 8.75 1.52
CA CYS A 17 -7.58 7.31 1.31
C CYS A 17 -9.04 6.86 1.44
N HIS A 18 -9.73 7.28 2.51
CA HIS A 18 -11.13 6.94 2.74
C HIS A 18 -12.05 7.51 1.63
N ALA A 19 -11.85 8.77 1.25
CA ALA A 19 -12.65 9.41 0.21
C ALA A 19 -12.47 8.71 -1.15
N VAL A 20 -11.22 8.42 -1.54
CA VAL A 20 -10.92 7.72 -2.79
C VAL A 20 -11.48 6.30 -2.77
N LYS A 21 -11.41 5.58 -1.64
CA LYS A 21 -12.02 4.25 -1.49
C LYS A 21 -13.52 4.28 -1.75
N ALA A 22 -14.23 5.28 -1.20
CA ALA A 22 -15.66 5.46 -1.43
C ALA A 22 -15.98 5.78 -2.90
N PHE A 23 -15.31 6.78 -3.49
CA PHE A 23 -15.57 7.17 -4.89
C PHE A 23 -15.18 6.07 -5.89
N ALA A 24 -14.09 5.34 -5.63
CA ALA A 24 -13.67 4.22 -6.47
C ALA A 24 -14.65 3.03 -6.38
N GLY A 25 -15.27 2.82 -5.21
CA GLY A 25 -16.37 1.85 -5.05
C GLY A 25 -17.60 2.18 -5.88
N ASN A 26 -17.87 3.48 -6.07
CA ASN A 26 -18.97 3.98 -6.91
C ASN A 26 -18.61 4.08 -8.41
N GLY A 27 -17.36 3.78 -8.80
CA GLY A 27 -16.88 3.97 -10.17
C GLY A 27 -16.63 5.43 -10.57
N GLU A 28 -16.62 6.36 -9.61
CA GLU A 28 -16.45 7.80 -9.83
C GLU A 28 -14.97 8.19 -10.01
N PHE A 29 -14.28 7.53 -10.95
CA PHE A 29 -12.83 7.61 -11.11
C PHE A 29 -12.31 9.03 -11.40
N GLN A 30 -13.12 9.86 -12.05
CA GLN A 30 -12.71 11.23 -12.36
C GLN A 30 -12.60 12.08 -11.08
N LYS A 31 -13.51 11.89 -10.12
CA LYS A 31 -13.42 12.55 -8.81
C LYS A 31 -12.20 12.07 -8.02
N CYS A 32 -11.92 10.77 -8.06
CA CYS A 32 -10.71 10.22 -7.45
C CYS A 32 -9.46 10.93 -8.01
N LYS A 33 -9.32 11.03 -9.34
CA LYS A 33 -8.18 11.70 -9.97
C LYS A 33 -8.03 13.14 -9.52
N THR A 34 -9.13 13.91 -9.45
CA THR A 34 -9.07 15.30 -8.98
C THR A 34 -8.59 15.42 -7.53
N LEU A 35 -9.07 14.56 -6.63
CA LEU A 35 -8.64 14.56 -5.23
C LEU A 35 -7.18 14.14 -5.09
N ILE A 36 -6.78 13.10 -5.82
CA ILE A 36 -5.42 12.57 -5.81
C ILE A 36 -4.43 13.62 -6.33
N PHE A 37 -4.73 14.30 -7.45
CA PHE A 37 -3.84 15.33 -7.98
C PHE A 37 -3.72 16.53 -7.04
N GLY A 38 -4.81 16.99 -6.44
CA GLY A 38 -4.74 18.06 -5.44
C GLY A 38 -3.89 17.67 -4.22
N ALA A 39 -3.96 16.41 -3.78
CA ALA A 39 -3.12 15.90 -2.71
C ALA A 39 -1.65 15.76 -3.15
N ALA A 40 -1.38 15.31 -4.38
CA ALA A 40 -0.02 15.20 -4.91
C ALA A 40 0.66 16.57 -5.08
N GLU A 41 -0.10 17.61 -5.42
CA GLU A 41 0.39 18.99 -5.47
C GLU A 41 0.77 19.50 -4.07
N LYS A 42 -0.06 19.22 -3.07
CA LYS A 42 0.20 19.63 -1.68
C LYS A 42 1.32 18.81 -1.02
N TYR A 43 1.41 17.51 -1.37
CA TYR A 43 2.29 16.54 -0.76
C TYR A 43 3.05 15.71 -1.83
N PRO A 44 4.01 16.31 -2.55
CA PRO A 44 4.70 15.64 -3.67
C PRO A 44 5.57 14.46 -3.24
N ASN A 45 5.96 14.40 -1.96
CA ASN A 45 6.79 13.32 -1.40
C ASN A 45 5.96 12.28 -0.62
N ALA A 46 4.63 12.38 -0.66
CA ALA A 46 3.76 11.41 -0.01
C ALA A 46 3.55 10.19 -0.94
N PRO A 47 3.70 8.95 -0.43
CA PRO A 47 3.44 7.75 -1.24
C PRO A 47 1.94 7.53 -1.52
N GLU A 48 1.04 8.02 -0.65
CA GLU A 48 -0.40 7.75 -0.71
C GLU A 48 -1.04 8.17 -2.04
N PRO A 49 -0.81 9.38 -2.60
CA PRO A 49 -1.41 9.77 -3.88
C PRO A 49 -1.02 8.85 -5.04
N HIS A 50 0.24 8.39 -5.09
CA HIS A 50 0.69 7.45 -6.11
C HIS A 50 0.04 6.07 -5.92
N ASN A 51 -0.05 5.58 -4.68
CA ASN A 51 -0.72 4.32 -4.39
C ASN A 51 -2.20 4.36 -4.80
N LEU A 52 -2.91 5.42 -4.42
CA LEU A 52 -4.32 5.63 -4.74
C LEU A 52 -4.55 5.77 -6.25
N LEU A 53 -3.66 6.44 -6.98
CA LEU A 53 -3.74 6.53 -8.44
C LEU A 53 -3.56 5.16 -9.07
N GLY A 54 -2.64 4.34 -8.56
CA GLY A 54 -2.46 2.96 -8.98
C GLY A 54 -3.74 2.15 -8.86
N ILE A 55 -4.41 2.21 -7.70
CA ILE A 55 -5.68 1.52 -7.47
C ILE A 55 -6.76 1.97 -8.46
N VAL A 56 -6.88 3.28 -8.69
CA VAL A 56 -7.86 3.84 -9.64
C VAL A 56 -7.58 3.35 -11.05
N LEU A 57 -6.32 3.34 -11.49
CA LEU A 57 -5.94 2.86 -12.82
C LEU A 57 -6.19 1.36 -12.99
N GLU A 58 -5.90 0.57 -11.96
CA GLU A 58 -6.17 -0.87 -11.98
C GLU A 58 -7.66 -1.15 -12.11
N LYS A 59 -8.51 -0.41 -11.37
CA LYS A 59 -9.96 -0.48 -11.49
C LYS A 59 -10.49 -0.02 -12.85
N GLN A 60 -9.74 0.84 -13.56
CA GLN A 60 -10.04 1.25 -14.93
C GLN A 60 -9.53 0.24 -15.98
N GLY A 61 -8.79 -0.80 -15.56
CA GLY A 61 -8.21 -1.82 -16.43
C GLY A 61 -6.84 -1.47 -17.01
N ASP A 62 -6.24 -0.33 -16.62
CA ASP A 62 -4.90 0.05 -17.07
C ASP A 62 -3.83 -0.47 -16.09
N HIS A 63 -3.66 -1.79 -16.14
CA HIS A 63 -2.73 -2.51 -15.27
C HIS A 63 -1.26 -2.07 -15.41
N PRO A 64 -0.71 -1.86 -16.62
CA PRO A 64 0.67 -1.36 -16.76
C PRO A 64 0.88 0.01 -16.10
N ALA A 65 -0.08 0.93 -16.25
CA ALA A 65 0.01 2.24 -15.61
C ALA A 65 -0.17 2.15 -14.09
N ALA A 66 -1.05 1.27 -13.61
CA ALA A 66 -1.23 1.01 -12.18
C ALA A 66 0.08 0.55 -11.52
N MET A 67 0.73 -0.45 -12.11
CA MET A 67 2.02 -0.97 -11.61
C MET A 67 3.12 0.09 -11.60
N LYS A 68 3.12 1.02 -12.56
CA LYS A 68 4.05 2.17 -12.54
C LYS A 68 3.82 3.06 -11.32
N GLN A 69 2.57 3.33 -10.97
CA GLN A 69 2.23 4.19 -9.84
C GLN A 69 2.51 3.51 -8.49
N PHE A 70 2.21 2.21 -8.36
CA PHE A 70 2.58 1.46 -7.15
C PHE A 70 4.09 1.45 -6.92
N ARG A 71 4.89 1.27 -7.97
CA ARG A 71 6.36 1.37 -7.88
C ARG A 71 6.82 2.77 -7.48
N ALA A 72 6.15 3.82 -7.97
CA ALA A 72 6.46 5.20 -7.58
C ALA A 72 6.18 5.44 -6.09
N ALA A 73 5.04 4.96 -5.58
CA ALA A 73 4.71 5.03 -4.15
C ALA A 73 5.77 4.33 -3.30
N TRP A 74 6.17 3.10 -3.67
CA TRP A 74 7.25 2.38 -2.99
C TRP A 74 8.58 3.13 -3.05
N ALA A 75 8.91 3.74 -4.19
CA ALA A 75 10.17 4.47 -4.34
C ALA A 75 10.25 5.72 -3.45
N LEU A 76 9.10 6.36 -3.19
CA LEU A 76 9.01 7.49 -2.26
C LEU A 76 9.15 7.03 -0.80
N ASP A 77 8.50 5.91 -0.44
CA ASP A 77 8.58 5.33 0.89
C ASP A 77 8.54 3.80 0.84
N PRO A 78 9.69 3.12 0.96
CA PRO A 78 9.75 1.66 1.01
C PRO A 78 9.06 1.04 2.24
N THR A 79 8.76 1.83 3.27
CA THR A 79 8.07 1.37 4.49
C THR A 79 6.56 1.49 4.40
N TYR A 80 6.04 2.14 3.33
CA TYR A 80 4.61 2.29 3.12
C TYR A 80 3.96 0.96 2.66
N LEU A 81 3.47 0.21 3.64
CA LEU A 81 2.89 -1.13 3.48
C LEU A 81 1.81 -1.23 2.38
N PRO A 82 0.92 -0.25 2.16
CA PRO A 82 -0.13 -0.38 1.15
C PRO A 82 0.43 -0.49 -0.28
N ALA A 83 1.50 0.26 -0.61
CA ALA A 83 2.13 0.13 -1.92
C ALA A 83 2.77 -1.26 -2.11
N ARG A 84 3.35 -1.82 -1.04
CA ARG A 84 3.87 -3.20 -1.05
C ARG A 84 2.79 -4.22 -1.32
N GLN A 85 1.71 -4.17 -0.54
CA GLN A 85 0.60 -5.11 -0.66
C GLN A 85 -0.03 -5.07 -2.05
N ASN A 86 -0.18 -3.87 -2.63
CA ASN A 86 -0.68 -3.74 -4.00
C ASN A 86 0.30 -4.30 -5.04
N LEU A 87 1.61 -4.04 -4.93
CA LEU A 87 2.60 -4.65 -5.83
C LEU A 87 2.61 -6.17 -5.75
N ASP A 88 2.55 -6.73 -4.54
CA ASP A 88 2.53 -8.18 -4.34
C ASP A 88 1.24 -8.79 -4.89
N SER A 89 0.09 -8.13 -4.63
CA SER A 89 -1.22 -8.59 -5.10
C SER A 89 -1.35 -8.57 -6.62
N PHE A 90 -0.81 -7.55 -7.30
CA PHE A 90 -0.95 -7.35 -8.75
C PHE A 90 0.27 -7.84 -9.55
N GLY A 91 1.40 -8.12 -8.90
CA GLY A 91 2.62 -8.61 -9.55
C GLY A 91 2.69 -10.13 -9.74
N THR A 92 1.76 -10.87 -9.13
CA THR A 92 1.69 -12.33 -9.25
C THR A 92 0.78 -12.76 -10.42
N PHE A 93 1.00 -13.96 -10.96
CA PHE A 93 0.16 -14.53 -12.02
C PHE A 93 -1.32 -14.66 -11.61
N PHE A 94 -1.56 -14.83 -10.31
CA PHE A 94 -2.89 -14.94 -9.73
C PHE A 94 -3.15 -13.69 -8.91
N SER A 95 -3.70 -12.66 -9.56
CA SER A 95 -4.11 -11.46 -8.83
C SER A 95 -5.21 -11.83 -7.85
N HIS A 96 -4.99 -11.50 -6.59
CA HIS A 96 -5.98 -11.71 -5.53
C HIS A 96 -7.05 -10.62 -5.54
N GLY A 97 -6.88 -9.57 -6.35
CA GLY A 97 -7.86 -8.48 -6.52
C GLY A 97 -8.12 -7.65 -5.25
N SER A 98 -7.31 -7.82 -4.21
CA SER A 98 -7.37 -7.00 -3.00
C SER A 98 -6.67 -5.67 -3.25
N TYR A 99 -7.23 -4.59 -2.72
CA TYR A 99 -6.69 -3.23 -2.86
C TYR A 99 -6.39 -2.68 -1.47
N ALA A 100 -5.13 -2.36 -1.20
CA ALA A 100 -4.70 -1.68 0.01
C ALA A 100 -4.70 -0.16 -0.19
N TYR A 101 -5.73 0.53 0.31
CA TYR A 101 -5.81 2.00 0.22
C TYR A 101 -4.98 2.68 1.32
N ASP A 102 -4.95 2.07 2.50
CA ASP A 102 -4.19 2.53 3.66
C ASP A 102 -3.66 1.33 4.48
N GLU A 103 -3.01 1.62 5.61
CA GLU A 103 -2.42 0.61 6.50
C GLU A 103 -3.45 -0.39 7.06
N SER A 104 -4.73 -0.01 7.18
CA SER A 104 -5.79 -0.88 7.73
C SER A 104 -6.23 -1.98 6.77
N ASP A 105 -5.96 -1.82 5.47
CA ASP A 105 -6.22 -2.82 4.44
C ASP A 105 -5.06 -3.83 4.29
N CYS A 106 -3.96 -3.62 5.01
CA CYS A 106 -2.80 -4.51 4.97
C CYS A 106 -2.97 -5.62 6.03
N PRO A 107 -2.70 -6.90 5.69
CA PRO A 107 -2.66 -7.95 6.70
C PRO A 107 -1.58 -7.60 7.74
N GLU A 108 -1.87 -7.84 9.02
CA GLU A 108 -0.83 -7.88 10.06
C GLU A 108 0.26 -8.83 9.58
N GLU A 109 1.53 -8.44 9.74
CA GLU A 109 2.67 -9.24 9.27
C GLU A 109 2.41 -10.71 9.61
N MET A 110 2.36 -11.57 8.61
CA MET A 110 2.37 -13.01 8.85
C MET A 110 3.64 -13.27 9.65
N HIS A 111 3.49 -13.40 10.97
CA HIS A 111 4.57 -13.84 11.83
C HIS A 111 5.17 -15.06 11.17
N ASP A 112 6.49 -15.01 10.93
CA ASP A 112 7.19 -16.06 10.19
C ASP A 112 6.64 -17.40 10.63
N GLN A 113 5.95 -18.07 9.70
CA GLN A 113 5.42 -19.41 9.95
C GLN A 113 6.54 -20.35 10.38
N TYR A 114 7.80 -19.93 10.19
CA TYR A 114 8.99 -20.64 10.54
C TYR A 114 9.86 -19.87 11.55
N ARG A 115 10.49 -20.57 12.49
CA ARG A 115 11.55 -20.02 13.35
C ARG A 115 12.86 -20.69 12.96
N ILE A 116 13.88 -19.89 12.66
CA ILE A 116 15.23 -20.39 12.43
C ILE A 116 15.98 -20.38 13.76
N HIS A 117 16.54 -21.52 14.17
CA HIS A 117 17.44 -21.62 15.31
C HIS A 117 18.74 -22.29 14.88
N TYR A 118 19.87 -21.88 15.44
CA TYR A 118 21.18 -22.44 15.11
C TYR A 118 21.63 -23.39 16.20
N ASP A 119 22.15 -24.55 15.80
CA ASP A 119 22.80 -25.47 16.75
C ASP A 119 24.25 -25.04 17.07
N GLU A 120 24.90 -25.78 17.97
CA GLU A 120 26.28 -25.53 18.38
C GLU A 120 27.31 -25.66 17.24
N ARG A 121 26.92 -26.27 16.11
CA ARG A 121 27.75 -26.40 14.90
C ARG A 121 27.47 -25.27 13.90
N GLY A 122 26.58 -24.33 14.24
CA GLY A 122 26.18 -23.22 13.38
C GLY A 122 25.21 -23.63 12.26
N ILE A 123 24.59 -24.80 12.33
CA ILE A 123 23.61 -25.26 11.35
C ILE A 123 22.24 -24.66 11.72
N GLY A 124 21.62 -23.95 10.78
CA GLY A 124 20.29 -23.38 10.93
C GLY A 124 19.19 -24.43 10.71
N HIS A 125 18.39 -24.68 11.74
CA HIS A 125 17.21 -25.54 11.72
C HIS A 125 15.95 -24.67 11.63
N VAL A 126 15.03 -25.04 10.73
CA VAL A 126 13.81 -24.28 10.43
C VAL A 126 12.61 -25.02 11.00
N ASP A 127 12.02 -24.51 12.08
CA ASP A 127 10.83 -25.10 12.71
C ASP A 127 9.57 -24.38 12.25
N ARG A 128 8.53 -25.10 11.85
CA ARG A 128 7.21 -24.50 11.64
C ARG A 128 6.62 -24.13 13.00
N ARG A 129 6.27 -22.86 13.22
CA ARG A 129 5.54 -22.41 14.41
C ARG A 129 4.18 -23.11 14.41
N ASP A 130 3.82 -23.71 15.54
CA ASP A 130 2.51 -24.33 15.71
C ASP A 130 1.42 -23.24 15.60
N CYS A 131 0.55 -23.38 14.61
CA CYS A 131 -0.65 -22.55 14.49
C CYS A 131 -1.56 -22.85 15.70
N LYS A 132 -1.87 -21.83 16.50
CA LYS A 132 -3.01 -21.87 17.42
C LYS A 132 -4.28 -21.47 16.70
#